data_AF-A0A7J2MG34-F1
#
_entry.id   AF-A0A7J2MG34-F1
#
_cell.length_a   1.000
_cell.length_b   1.000
_cell.length_c   1.000
_cell.angle_alpha   90.00
_cell.angle_beta   90.00
_cell.angle_gamma   90.00
#
_symmetry.space_group_name_H-M   'P 1'
#
loop_
_entity.id
_entity.type
_entity.pdbx_description
1 polymer ?
#
loop_
_entity_poly.entity_id
_entity_poly.type
_entity_poly.pdbx_seq_one_letter_code
_entity_poly.pdbx_strand_id
1 'polypeptide(L)'
;MVLGYWDSHGYPNFPIGPDGETLIGELADAMGTNWPGNGETWPWGIDDGIEEVCENHGYSNFDASNDYWMTWNEVKDKVDANKPFVMSMLHGGTGSGQSQPYGDHSVACVGYSDYDEDYVFIHYTRDEDEHHYMAYGNWWAAMATWVRP
;
A
#
# COMPACT_ATOMS: atom_id res chain seq x y z
N MET A 1 2.30 6.68 0.79
CA MET A 1 1.11 6.18 0.07
C MET A 1 1.48 5.89 -1.38
N VAL A 2 1.04 4.77 -1.97
CA VAL A 2 1.47 4.32 -3.33
C VAL A 2 1.15 5.33 -4.43
N LEU A 3 -0.03 5.97 -4.42
CA LEU A 3 -0.34 7.00 -5.41
C LEU A 3 0.50 8.27 -5.26
N GLY A 4 0.96 8.60 -4.05
CA GLY A 4 1.92 9.70 -3.85
C GLY A 4 3.28 9.43 -4.50
N TYR A 5 3.68 8.17 -4.63
CA TYR A 5 4.86 7.81 -5.43
C TYR A 5 4.62 8.15 -6.91
N TRP A 6 3.49 7.70 -7.48
CA TRP A 6 3.17 7.95 -8.89
C TRP A 6 2.94 9.43 -9.23
N ASP A 7 2.43 10.23 -8.28
CA ASP A 7 2.29 11.68 -8.42
C ASP A 7 3.62 12.37 -8.79
N SER A 8 4.71 11.91 -8.19
CA SER A 8 6.07 12.39 -8.48
C SER A 8 6.78 11.63 -9.61
N HIS A 9 6.16 10.61 -10.19
CA HIS A 9 6.75 9.69 -11.17
C HIS A 9 5.90 9.55 -12.45
N GLY A 10 5.44 10.68 -12.98
CA GLY A 10 4.82 10.77 -14.30
C GLY A 10 3.29 10.87 -14.31
N TYR A 11 2.64 10.83 -13.14
CA TYR A 11 1.18 10.93 -13.00
C TYR A 11 0.79 12.06 -12.02
N PRO A 12 1.18 13.33 -12.31
CA PRO A 12 1.08 14.44 -11.36
C PRO A 12 -0.35 15.00 -11.25
N ASN A 13 -0.69 15.67 -10.16
CA ASN A 13 -2.00 16.32 -9.89
C ASN A 13 -2.99 15.43 -9.12
N PHE A 14 -2.53 14.42 -8.40
CA PHE A 14 -3.35 13.91 -7.32
C PHE A 14 -3.55 15.00 -6.26
N PRO A 15 -4.75 15.12 -5.66
CA PRO A 15 -5.05 16.23 -4.76
C PRO A 15 -4.28 16.07 -3.45
N ILE A 16 -3.24 16.89 -3.28
CA ILE A 16 -2.54 17.04 -2.01
C ILE A 16 -3.25 18.16 -1.24
N GLY A 17 -4.27 17.78 -0.46
CA GLY A 17 -4.82 18.67 0.55
C GLY A 17 -3.74 19.07 1.57
N PRO A 18 -3.97 20.10 2.40
CA PRO A 18 -3.00 20.56 3.40
C PRO A 18 -2.42 19.44 4.27
N ASP A 19 -3.13 18.31 4.41
CA ASP A 19 -2.72 17.13 5.19
C ASP A 19 -2.85 15.79 4.41
N GLY A 20 -2.94 15.79 3.07
CA GLY A 20 -3.18 14.58 2.27
C GLY A 20 -4.61 13.99 2.38
N GLU A 21 -5.49 14.62 3.15
CA GLU A 21 -6.86 14.14 3.42
C GLU A 21 -7.79 14.12 2.21
N THR A 22 -7.52 14.90 1.15
CA THR A 22 -8.35 14.88 -0.06
C THR A 22 -8.18 13.57 -0.83
N LEU A 23 -6.94 13.16 -1.12
CA LEU A 23 -6.70 11.88 -1.80
C LEU A 23 -7.05 10.69 -0.90
N ILE A 24 -6.74 10.76 0.41
CA ILE A 24 -7.13 9.70 1.35
C ILE A 24 -8.65 9.59 1.45
N GLY A 25 -9.38 10.71 1.45
CA GLY A 25 -10.84 10.74 1.46
C GLY A 25 -11.45 10.16 0.19
N GLU A 26 -10.93 10.54 -0.99
CA GLU A 26 -11.36 9.97 -2.27
C GLU A 26 -11.13 8.45 -2.33
N LEU A 27 -9.96 7.98 -1.88
CA LEU A 27 -9.68 6.55 -1.78
C LEU A 27 -10.60 5.87 -0.76
N ALA A 28 -10.86 6.47 0.39
CA ALA A 28 -11.74 5.91 1.40
C ALA A 28 -13.20 5.81 0.92
N ASP A 29 -13.66 6.74 0.09
CA ASP A 29 -15.00 6.66 -0.51
C ASP A 29 -15.05 5.58 -1.59
N ALA A 30 -14.08 5.55 -2.51
CA ALA A 30 -14.01 4.59 -3.60
C ALA A 30 -13.81 3.14 -3.11
N MET A 31 -13.04 2.94 -2.04
CA MET A 31 -12.81 1.62 -1.41
C MET A 31 -13.98 1.18 -0.51
N GLY A 32 -15.00 2.03 -0.32
CA GLY A 32 -16.15 1.74 0.54
C GLY A 32 -15.87 1.81 2.05
N THR A 33 -14.77 2.46 2.46
CA THR A 33 -14.35 2.62 3.86
C THR A 33 -15.34 3.46 4.67
N ASN A 34 -15.83 4.57 4.11
CA ASN A 34 -16.65 5.55 4.83
C ASN A 34 -18.14 5.21 4.87
N TRP A 35 -18.75 4.94 3.71
CA TRP A 35 -20.14 4.53 3.60
C TRP A 35 -20.30 3.63 2.37
N PRO A 36 -20.89 2.43 2.49
CA PRO A 36 -21.57 1.85 3.66
C PRO A 36 -20.63 1.22 4.71
N GLY A 37 -19.32 1.50 4.65
CA GLY A 37 -18.32 0.98 5.56
C GLY A 37 -18.41 1.49 7.00
N ASN A 38 -17.46 1.05 7.82
CA ASN A 38 -17.33 1.31 9.25
C ASN A 38 -15.99 1.97 9.61
N GLY A 39 -15.28 2.54 8.62
CA GLY A 39 -13.92 3.05 8.78
C GLY A 39 -12.82 2.03 8.48
N GLU A 40 -13.18 0.79 8.10
CA GLU A 40 -12.25 -0.25 7.70
C GLU A 40 -12.37 -0.52 6.20
N THR A 41 -11.24 -0.88 5.59
CA THR A 41 -11.19 -1.23 4.16
C THR A 41 -10.88 -2.70 4.04
N TRP A 42 -11.74 -3.43 3.33
CA TRP A 42 -11.41 -4.80 2.97
C TRP A 42 -10.30 -4.81 1.93
N PRO A 43 -9.31 -5.71 2.03
CA PRO A 43 -8.20 -5.74 1.09
C PRO A 43 -8.67 -5.79 -0.37
N TRP A 44 -9.72 -6.54 -0.67
CA TRP A 44 -10.27 -6.67 -2.03
C TRP A 44 -10.99 -5.44 -2.57
N GLY A 45 -11.18 -4.37 -1.78
CA GLY A 45 -11.70 -3.09 -2.27
C GLY A 45 -10.59 -2.11 -2.65
N ILE A 46 -9.32 -2.43 -2.39
CA ILE A 46 -8.20 -1.51 -2.55
C ILE A 46 -7.86 -1.31 -4.04
N ASP A 47 -7.86 -2.36 -4.85
CA ASP A 47 -7.62 -2.27 -6.30
C ASP A 47 -8.71 -1.45 -6.99
N ASP A 48 -9.97 -1.82 -6.81
CA ASP A 48 -11.11 -1.10 -7.40
C ASP A 48 -11.08 0.39 -7.04
N GLY A 49 -10.84 0.71 -5.76
CA GLY A 49 -10.78 2.10 -5.31
C GLY A 49 -9.58 2.88 -5.85
N ILE A 50 -8.43 2.21 -6.07
CA ILE A 50 -7.27 2.85 -6.71
C ILE A 50 -7.57 3.16 -8.18
N GLU A 51 -8.15 2.22 -8.92
CA GLU A 51 -8.51 2.42 -10.33
C GLU A 51 -9.53 3.55 -10.48
N GLU A 52 -10.61 3.53 -9.69
CA GLU A 52 -11.64 4.57 -9.74
C GLU A 52 -11.08 5.97 -9.48
N VAL A 53 -10.23 6.13 -8.45
CA VAL A 53 -9.59 7.43 -8.16
C VAL A 53 -8.65 7.83 -9.30
N CYS A 54 -7.87 6.91 -9.84
CA CYS A 54 -6.99 7.20 -10.99
C CYS A 54 -7.80 7.65 -12.21
N GLU A 55 -8.91 6.98 -12.53
CA GLU A 55 -9.82 7.35 -13.61
C GLU A 55 -10.45 8.74 -13.40
N ASN A 56 -10.88 9.05 -12.18
CA ASN A 56 -11.43 10.36 -11.81
C ASN A 56 -10.43 11.51 -12.01
N HIS A 57 -9.12 11.21 -11.92
CA HIS A 57 -8.03 12.15 -12.21
C HIS A 57 -7.52 12.07 -13.66
N GLY A 58 -8.19 11.32 -14.53
CA GLY A 58 -7.89 11.23 -15.96
C GLY A 58 -6.82 10.20 -16.34
N TYR A 59 -6.46 9.30 -15.42
CA TYR A 59 -5.50 8.21 -15.67
C TYR A 59 -6.19 6.89 -15.94
N SER A 60 -6.51 6.65 -17.21
CA SER A 60 -7.19 5.43 -17.64
C SER A 60 -6.26 4.23 -17.87
N ASN A 61 -4.99 4.32 -17.47
CA ASN A 61 -3.97 3.30 -17.71
C ASN A 61 -3.46 2.64 -16.44
N PHE A 62 -4.00 2.98 -15.27
CA PHE A 62 -3.72 2.25 -14.04
C PHE A 62 -4.46 0.91 -14.05
N ASP A 63 -3.69 -0.16 -13.84
CA ASP A 63 -4.10 -1.53 -13.56
C ASP A 63 -3.72 -1.82 -12.10
N ALA A 64 -4.73 -1.89 -11.23
CA ALA A 64 -4.57 -2.35 -9.86
C ALA A 64 -5.09 -3.78 -9.75
N SER A 65 -4.31 -4.67 -9.11
CA SER A 65 -4.71 -6.06 -8.97
C SER A 65 -4.30 -6.66 -7.65
N ASN A 66 -5.25 -7.34 -7.02
CA ASN A 66 -5.01 -8.11 -5.81
C ASN A 66 -4.35 -9.46 -6.10
N ASP A 67 -3.35 -9.77 -5.28
CA ASP A 67 -2.67 -11.04 -5.22
C ASP A 67 -2.70 -11.55 -3.78
N TYR A 68 -3.56 -12.54 -3.58
CA TYR A 68 -3.81 -13.14 -2.29
C TYR A 68 -2.65 -14.00 -1.77
N TRP A 69 -1.62 -14.27 -2.59
CA TRP A 69 -0.44 -15.05 -2.24
C TRP A 69 0.85 -14.36 -2.70
N MET A 70 1.19 -13.25 -2.03
CA MET A 70 2.45 -12.56 -2.28
C MET A 70 3.66 -13.47 -1.99
N THR A 71 4.52 -13.66 -2.99
CA THR A 71 5.79 -14.38 -2.86
C THR A 71 6.98 -13.43 -2.72
N TRP A 72 8.09 -13.93 -2.16
CA TRP A 72 9.30 -13.12 -1.99
C TRP A 72 9.91 -12.66 -3.33
N ASN A 73 9.87 -13.52 -4.35
CA ASN A 73 10.36 -13.15 -5.68
C ASN A 73 9.53 -12.01 -6.29
N GLU A 74 8.20 -12.00 -6.09
CA GLU A 74 7.36 -10.90 -6.56
C GLU A 74 7.67 -9.60 -5.84
N VAL A 75 7.93 -9.64 -4.53
CA VAL A 75 8.38 -8.44 -3.79
C VAL A 75 9.63 -7.86 -4.45
N LYS A 76 10.64 -8.70 -4.69
CA LYS A 76 11.91 -8.27 -5.32
C LYS A 76 11.68 -7.71 -6.72
N ASP A 77 10.95 -8.44 -7.56
CA ASP A 77 10.66 -8.04 -8.94
C ASP A 77 9.94 -6.68 -9.00
N LYS A 78 9.02 -6.40 -8.08
CA LYS A 78 8.28 -5.13 -8.04
C LYS A 78 9.13 -3.98 -7.51
N VAL A 79 9.84 -4.20 -6.40
CA VAL A 79 10.71 -3.17 -5.82
C VAL A 79 11.85 -2.80 -6.77
N ASP A 80 12.53 -3.79 -7.37
CA ASP A 80 13.62 -3.55 -8.34
C ASP A 80 13.12 -2.81 -9.59
N ALA A 81 11.86 -3.00 -9.95
CA ALA A 81 11.19 -2.25 -11.03
C ALA A 81 10.70 -0.86 -10.61
N ASN A 82 11.01 -0.40 -9.39
CA ASN A 82 10.49 0.83 -8.79
C ASN A 82 8.96 0.91 -8.78
N LYS A 83 8.30 -0.21 -8.43
CA LYS A 83 6.85 -0.32 -8.36
C LYS A 83 6.41 -0.62 -6.92
N PRO A 84 6.26 0.40 -6.06
CA PRO A 84 5.72 0.19 -4.72
C PRO A 84 4.27 -0.32 -4.81
N PHE A 85 3.85 -1.06 -3.79
CA PHE A 85 2.56 -1.72 -3.77
C PHE A 85 1.94 -1.67 -2.36
N VAL A 86 0.63 -1.93 -2.27
CA VAL A 86 -0.02 -2.04 -0.96
C VAL A 86 0.12 -3.47 -0.47
N MET A 87 0.58 -3.65 0.76
CA MET A 87 0.66 -4.94 1.45
C MET A 87 -0.35 -4.95 2.59
N SER A 88 -1.37 -5.78 2.47
CA SER A 88 -2.40 -6.01 3.49
C SER A 88 -2.08 -7.28 4.27
N MET A 89 -1.83 -7.13 5.57
CA MET A 89 -1.48 -8.22 6.48
C MET A 89 -2.66 -8.63 7.34
N LEU A 90 -2.82 -9.93 7.53
CA LEU A 90 -3.65 -10.54 8.55
C LEU A 90 -2.75 -10.99 9.70
N HIS A 91 -3.02 -10.49 10.92
CA HIS A 91 -2.19 -10.71 12.10
C HIS A 91 -0.70 -10.39 11.86
N GLY A 92 -0.40 -9.25 11.24
CA GLY A 92 0.95 -8.75 11.06
C GLY A 92 1.66 -8.57 12.40
N GLY A 93 2.91 -9.03 12.47
CA GLY A 93 3.74 -8.96 13.66
C GLY A 93 4.27 -7.55 13.93
N THR A 94 5.24 -7.46 14.83
CA THR A 94 5.88 -6.18 15.20
C THR A 94 7.02 -5.88 14.22
N GLY A 95 6.99 -4.70 13.60
CA GLY A 95 8.10 -4.18 12.78
C GLY A 95 9.10 -3.38 13.61
N SER A 96 10.17 -2.90 12.96
CA SER A 96 11.13 -1.97 13.55
C SER A 96 10.44 -0.74 14.12
N GLY A 97 10.97 -0.15 15.20
CA GLY A 97 10.41 1.09 15.76
C GLY A 97 9.03 0.95 16.42
N GLN A 98 8.36 -0.20 16.28
CA GLN A 98 7.03 -0.43 16.83
C GLN A 98 7.10 -1.18 18.17
N SER A 99 6.25 -0.77 19.13
CA SER A 99 6.09 -1.46 20.41
C SER A 99 4.94 -2.49 20.40
N GLN A 100 4.13 -2.49 19.34
CA GLN A 100 2.95 -3.32 19.16
C GLN A 100 2.93 -3.95 17.76
N PRO A 101 2.28 -5.11 17.60
CA PRO A 101 2.11 -5.71 16.27
C PRO A 101 1.21 -4.85 15.39
N TYR A 102 1.43 -4.91 14.07
CA TYR A 102 0.58 -4.23 13.09
C TYR A 102 -0.84 -4.80 13.07
N GLY A 103 -1.03 -6.08 13.40
CA GLY A 103 -2.34 -6.73 13.37
C GLY A 103 -2.91 -6.79 11.96
N ASP A 104 -4.21 -6.54 11.85
CA ASP A 104 -4.92 -6.54 10.55
C ASP A 104 -4.79 -5.15 9.93
N HIS A 105 -3.82 -4.98 9.03
CA HIS A 105 -3.42 -3.65 8.56
C HIS A 105 -2.81 -3.65 7.17
N SER A 106 -2.97 -2.52 6.47
CA SER A 106 -2.40 -2.29 5.14
C SER A 106 -1.33 -1.21 5.17
N VAL A 107 -0.21 -1.45 4.52
CA VAL A 107 0.95 -0.53 4.44
C VAL A 107 1.44 -0.47 3.00
N ALA A 108 2.19 0.57 2.63
CA ALA A 108 2.91 0.57 1.36
C ALA A 108 4.24 -0.18 1.53
N CYS A 109 4.51 -1.19 0.70
CA CYS A 109 5.83 -1.79 0.57
C CYS A 109 6.64 -1.02 -0.47
N VAL A 110 7.80 -0.51 -0.06
CA VAL A 110 8.63 0.42 -0.84
C VAL A 110 10.07 -0.05 -1.05
N GLY A 111 10.45 -1.15 -0.40
CA GLY A 111 11.82 -1.64 -0.43
C GLY A 111 11.93 -3.04 0.14
N TYR A 112 13.12 -3.64 0.00
CA TYR A 112 13.44 -4.90 0.65
C TYR A 112 14.93 -4.97 1.01
N SER A 113 15.27 -5.96 1.83
CA SER A 113 16.62 -6.38 2.14
C SER A 113 16.67 -7.91 2.12
N ASP A 114 17.60 -8.48 1.33
CA ASP A 114 17.77 -9.92 1.09
C ASP A 114 19.16 -10.33 1.62
N TYR A 115 19.20 -10.85 2.86
CA TYR A 115 20.42 -11.33 3.54
C TYR A 115 20.11 -12.62 4.35
N ASP A 116 20.64 -12.75 5.57
CA ASP A 116 20.38 -13.91 6.45
C ASP A 116 18.90 -14.02 6.87
N GLU A 117 18.21 -12.88 6.90
CA GLU A 117 16.77 -12.78 7.07
C GLU A 117 16.25 -11.75 6.06
N ASP A 118 15.14 -12.10 5.42
CA ASP A 118 14.47 -11.28 4.42
C ASP A 118 13.60 -10.21 5.11
N TYR A 119 13.71 -8.96 4.70
CA TYR A 119 12.92 -7.86 5.25
C TYR A 119 12.21 -7.07 4.16
N VAL A 120 10.96 -6.70 4.40
CA VAL A 120 10.23 -5.69 3.62
C VAL A 120 10.36 -4.34 4.30
N PHE A 121 10.56 -3.28 3.51
CA PHE A 121 10.52 -1.90 3.98
C PHE A 121 9.12 -1.33 3.72
N ILE A 122 8.49 -0.83 4.77
CA ILE A 122 7.10 -0.43 4.79
C ILE A 122 6.94 1.03 5.21
N HIS A 123 5.94 1.68 4.61
CA HIS A 123 5.55 3.06 4.90
C HIS A 123 4.04 3.10 5.15
N TYR A 124 3.62 3.69 6.26
CA TYR A 124 2.21 3.96 6.55
C TYR A 124 1.93 5.47 6.59
N THR A 125 0.67 5.87 6.59
CA THR A 125 0.24 7.26 6.33
C THR A 125 0.54 8.25 7.46
N ARG A 126 1.02 7.80 8.63
CA ARG A 126 1.27 8.65 9.80
C ARG A 126 2.76 8.87 10.09
N ASP A 127 3.65 8.38 9.24
CA ASP A 127 5.09 8.54 9.41
C ASP A 127 5.66 9.36 8.25
N GLU A 128 6.35 10.45 8.57
CA GLU A 128 6.88 11.40 7.57
C GLU A 128 8.39 11.19 7.31
N ASP A 129 9.12 10.54 8.23
CA ASP A 129 10.59 10.51 8.20
C ASP A 129 11.24 9.13 8.44
N GLU A 130 10.50 8.11 8.88
CA GLU A 130 11.06 6.77 9.15
C GLU A 130 10.40 5.67 8.31
N HIS A 131 11.19 5.04 7.44
CA HIS A 131 10.83 3.75 6.85
C HIS A 131 10.98 2.67 7.92
N HIS A 132 9.91 1.92 8.15
CA HIS A 132 9.94 0.76 9.03
C HIS A 132 10.28 -0.48 8.22
N TYR A 133 10.81 -1.49 8.88
CA TYR A 133 11.06 -2.79 8.27
C TYR A 133 10.44 -3.91 9.09
N MET A 134 10.01 -4.96 8.40
CA MET A 134 9.42 -6.15 9.01
C MET A 134 10.02 -7.38 8.33
N ALA A 135 10.33 -8.41 9.12
CA ALA A 135 10.76 -9.69 8.57
C ALA A 135 9.67 -10.26 7.64
N TYR A 136 10.07 -10.74 6.46
CA TYR A 136 9.17 -11.32 5.50
C TYR A 136 8.51 -12.57 6.07
N GLY A 137 7.18 -12.65 5.99
CA GLY A 137 6.41 -13.74 6.58
C GLY A 137 6.07 -13.54 8.05
N ASN A 138 6.38 -12.39 8.66
CA ASN A 138 5.94 -12.03 10.01
C ASN A 138 4.46 -11.59 10.01
N TRP A 139 3.58 -12.46 9.53
CA TRP A 139 2.12 -12.33 9.43
C TRP A 139 1.52 -13.73 9.30
N TRP A 140 0.23 -13.88 9.57
CA TRP A 140 -0.45 -15.15 9.28
C TRP A 140 -0.73 -15.28 7.76
N ALA A 141 -1.23 -14.22 7.15
CA ALA A 141 -1.37 -14.11 5.70
C ALA A 141 -1.07 -12.68 5.24
N ALA A 142 -0.65 -12.52 4.00
CA ALA A 142 -0.50 -11.21 3.38
C ALA A 142 -0.99 -11.26 1.94
N MET A 143 -1.71 -10.21 1.57
CA MET A 143 -2.17 -9.94 0.21
C MET A 143 -1.44 -8.70 -0.30
N ALA A 144 -1.01 -8.73 -1.56
CA ALA A 144 -0.49 -7.56 -2.25
C ALA A 144 -1.58 -6.96 -3.15
N THR A 145 -1.69 -5.64 -3.19
CA THR A 145 -2.37 -4.92 -4.27
C THR A 145 -1.30 -4.26 -5.11
N TRP A 146 -1.06 -4.83 -6.29
CA TRP A 146 -0.12 -4.29 -7.26
C TRP A 146 -0.73 -3.07 -7.92
N VAL A 147 0.05 -1.99 -8.13
CA VAL A 147 -0.42 -0.77 -8.80
C VAL A 147 0.50 -0.49 -9.99
N ARG A 148 -0.03 -0.55 -11.21
CA ARG A 148 0.74 -0.53 -12.45
C ARG A 148 0.11 0.44 -13.45
N PRO A 149 0.72 1.60 -13.69
CA PRO A 149 0.23 2.48 -14.73
C PRO A 149 0.88 2.22 -16.09
#